data_AF-A0AA49JMD3-F1
#
_entry.id   AF-A0AA49JMD3-F1
#
_cell.length_a   1.000
_cell.length_b   1.000
_cell.length_c   1.000
_cell.angle_alpha   90.00
_cell.angle_beta   90.00
_cell.angle_gamma   90.00
#
_symmetry.space_group_name_H-M   'P 1'
#
loop_
_entity.id
_entity.type
_entity.pdbx_description
1 polymer ?
#
loop_
_entity_poly.entity_id
_entity_poly.type
_entity_poly.pdbx_seq_one_letter_code
_entity_poly.pdbx_strand_id
1 'polypeptide(L)' 'MTKIRNANGKLVCCVDERSKTVEIVHKGYKTILKFNSDGSLTVINQRPKS' A
#
# COMPACT_ATOMS: atom_id res chain seq x y z
N MET A 1 -7.92 -3.17 6.88
CA MET A 1 -7.29 -2.19 5.98
C MET A 1 -8.14 -0.92 5.95
N THR A 2 -7.54 0.21 6.30
CA THR A 2 -8.11 1.55 6.28
C THR A 2 -7.83 2.20 4.92
N LYS A 3 -8.85 2.79 4.29
CA LYS A 3 -8.70 3.48 2.99
C LYS A 3 -8.24 4.92 3.22
N ILE A 4 -7.13 5.32 2.60
CA ILE A 4 -6.62 6.69 2.65
C ILE A 4 -6.97 7.40 1.35
N ARG A 5 -7.65 8.54 1.48
CA ARG A 5 -8.08 9.39 0.36
C ARG A 5 -7.35 10.72 0.41
N ASN A 6 -7.08 11.32 -0.75
CA ASN A 6 -6.57 12.68 -0.83
C ASN A 6 -7.68 13.70 -0.56
N ALA A 7 -7.33 15.00 -0.56
CA ALA A 7 -8.27 16.11 -0.34
C ALA A 7 -9.42 16.17 -1.38
N ASN A 8 -9.25 15.57 -2.56
CA ASN A 8 -10.30 15.46 -3.58
C ASN A 8 -11.12 14.16 -3.45
N GLY A 9 -11.03 13.45 -2.31
CA GLY A 9 -11.76 12.20 -2.06
C GLY A 9 -11.26 10.99 -2.87
N LYS A 10 -10.22 11.13 -3.69
CA LYS A 10 -9.67 10.03 -4.50
C LYS A 10 -8.87 9.08 -3.62
N LEU A 11 -9.08 7.77 -3.79
CA LEU A 11 -8.30 6.74 -3.10
C LEU A 11 -6.82 6.83 -3.52
N VAL A 12 -5.93 6.89 -2.54
CA VAL A 12 -4.47 6.92 -2.73
C VAL A 12 -3.87 5.55 -2.39
N CYS A 13 -4.20 5.03 -1.22
CA CYS A 13 -3.69 3.76 -0.72
C CYS A 13 -4.63 3.14 0.31
N CYS A 14 -4.36 1.89 0.67
CA CYS A 14 -4.95 1.21 1.81
C CYS A 14 -3.84 0.93 2.83
N VAL A 15 -4.11 1.15 4.11
CA VAL A 15 -3.15 0.90 5.19
C VAL A 15 -3.67 -0.22 6.08
N ASP A 16 -2.82 -1.15 6.45
CA ASP A 16 -3.05 -2.07 7.54
C ASP A 16 -2.08 -1.73 8.68
N GLU A 17 -2.60 -1.08 9.71
CA GLU A 17 -1.82 -0.61 10.86
C GLU A 17 -1.25 -1.78 11.67
N ARG A 18 -1.96 -2.91 11.76
CA ARG A 18 -1.50 -4.09 12.50
C ARG A 18 -0.27 -4.70 11.85
N SER A 19 -0.28 -4.83 10.52
CA SER A 19 0.86 -5.38 9.78
C SER A 19 1.87 -4.31 9.36
N LYS A 20 1.65 -3.04 9.71
CA LYS A 20 2.44 -1.87 9.29
C LYS A 20 2.67 -1.84 7.77
N THR A 21 1.60 -2.09 7.02
CA THR A 21 1.64 -2.24 5.57
C THR A 21 0.85 -1.15 4.87
N VAL A 22 1.40 -0.60 3.79
CA VAL A 22 0.70 0.31 2.86
C VAL A 22 0.60 -0.36 1.50
N GLU A 23 -0.62 -0.50 1.00
CA GLU A 23 -0.92 -1.00 -0.34
C GLU A 23 -1.29 0.17 -1.25
N ILE A 24 -0.53 0.33 -2.33
CA ILE A 24 -0.78 1.31 -3.40
C ILE A 24 -1.16 0.53 -4.65
N VAL A 25 -2.30 0.88 -5.26
CA VAL A 25 -2.72 0.30 -6.54
C VAL A 25 -2.81 1.39 -7.58
N HIS A 26 -2.04 1.26 -8.66
CA HIS A 26 -2.05 2.18 -9.78
C HIS A 26 -2.19 1.42 -11.10
N LYS A 27 -3.26 1.69 -11.86
CA LYS A 27 -3.55 1.03 -13.15
C LYS A 27 -3.53 -0.52 -13.05
N GLY A 28 -4.02 -1.07 -11.95
CA GLY A 28 -4.04 -2.51 -11.69
C GLY A 28 -2.72 -3.10 -11.17
N TYR A 29 -1.61 -2.36 -11.21
CA TYR A 29 -0.35 -2.75 -10.58
C TYR A 29 -0.40 -2.44 -9.09
N LYS A 30 0.07 -3.38 -8.27
CA LYS A 30 0.05 -3.25 -6.82
C LYS A 30 1.47 -3.15 -6.28
N THR A 31 1.72 -2.17 -5.43
CA THR A 31 2.95 -2.04 -4.65
C THR A 31 2.60 -2.12 -3.17
N ILE A 32 3.30 -2.98 -2.45
CA ILE A 32 3.13 -3.18 -1.00
C ILE A 32 4.41 -2.67 -0.32
N LEU A 33 4.24 -1.72 0.59
CA LEU A 33 5.29 -1.18 1.46
C LEU A 33 5.07 -1.73 2.86
N LYS A 34 6.04 -2.46 3.42
CA LYS A 34 5.96 -2.99 4.79
C LYS A 34 7.06 -2.36 5.65
N PHE A 35 6.67 -1.65 6.70
CA PHE A 35 7.58 -1.06 7.67
C PHE A 35 7.93 -2.10 8.73
N ASN A 36 9.21 -2.49 8.78
CA ASN A 36 9.70 -3.49 9.72
C ASN A 36 10.05 -2.85 11.07
N SER A 37 10.16 -3.67 12.11
CA SER A 37 10.49 -3.20 13.46
C SER A 37 11.92 -2.69 13.61
N ASP A 38 12.83 -3.12 12.74
CA ASP A 38 14.22 -2.65 12.66
C ASP A 38 14.38 -1.31 11.94
N GLY A 39 13.27 -0.67 11.54
CA GLY A 39 13.26 0.58 10.79
C GLY A 39 13.48 0.41 9.29
N SER A 40 13.70 -0.80 8.79
CA SER A 40 13.83 -1.08 7.37
C SER A 40 12.46 -1.07 6.66
N LEU A 41 12.51 -0.93 5.33
CA LEU A 41 11.34 -0.94 4.46
C LEU A 41 11.45 -2.09 3.46
N THR A 42 10.45 -2.98 3.45
CA THR A 42 10.30 -3.99 2.41
C THR A 42 9.32 -3.50 1.34
N VAL A 43 9.72 -3.61 0.07
CA VAL A 43 8.91 -3.20 -1.09
C VAL A 43 8.62 -4.42 -1.97
N ILE A 44 7.35 -4.69 -2.24
CA ILE A 44 6.91 -5.80 -3.09
C ILE A 44 6.05 -5.24 -4.22
N ASN A 45 6.44 -5.51 -5.47
CA ASN A 45 5.70 -5.10 -6.65
C ASN A 45 5.00 -6.30 -7.29
N GLN A 46 3.71 -6.16 -7.56
CA GLN A 46 2.86 -7.19 -8.16
C GLN A 46 2.23 -6.64 -9.44
N ARG A 47 2.26 -7.46 -10.49
CA ARG A 47 1.56 -7.18 -11.75
C ARG A 47 0.07 -7.56 -11.59
N PRO A 48 -0.81 -6.97 -12.41
CA PRO A 48 -2.17 -7.48 -12.55
C PRO A 48 -2.15 -8.97 -12.87
N LYS A 49 -3.12 -9.73 -12.36
CA LYS A 49 -3.31 -11.12 -12.82
C LYS A 49 -3.79 -11.06 -14.27
N SER A 50 -3.12 -11.81 -15.15
CA SER A 50 -3.51 -12.02 -16.55
C SER A 50 -4.81 -12.80 -16.66
#